data_AF-A0AAW0D7X2-F1
#
_entry.id   AF-A0AAW0D7X2-F1
#
_cell.length_a   1.000
_cell.length_b   1.000
_cell.length_c   1.000
_cell.angle_alpha   90.00
_cell.angle_beta   90.00
_cell.angle_gamma   90.00
#
_symmetry.space_group_name_H-M   'P 1'
#
loop_
_entity.id
_entity.type
_entity.pdbx_description
1 polymer ?
#
loop_
_entity_poly.entity_id
_entity_poly.type
_entity_poly.pdbx_seq_one_letter_code
_entity_poly.pdbx_strand_id
1 'polypeptide(L)'
;MRHHCFVGPETRDIGIFNYNNNVLFTHELLDEYTSRFASSETPFSAFVQSIGRIYEGRGSKFIGNDIFRAVWFAYVTLQVLERDMQCPRCGDMPETIIWDGVTLAFSKKHLKDYLKPPTNLEPQAAIRARRYLKHPQWVPLTNKGDKGLRKMFVAWLRGGTGKSRSVLIDAESDTEVVGEMTREAVETNVLASFTERIRTNAPALANALTYALGPGSQLDRKLVKRYRILFEQLVAEESAMQMVNESALEKLQAFINDPSLQNTTNLVDIPALLLVLEAELRLRGYVPRKIYDLCAWMHTRAKEVLAGLKKGSLEPLRETEEQAIRENWRKVGSHDISA
;
A
#
# COMPACT_ATOMS: atom_id res chain seq x y z
N MET A 1 31.19 -5.19 -13.56
CA MET A 1 31.75 -6.30 -12.76
C MET A 1 30.84 -6.55 -11.58
N ARG A 2 30.30 -7.76 -11.41
CA ARG A 2 29.55 -8.14 -10.22
C ARG A 2 30.57 -8.55 -9.16
N HIS A 3 30.76 -7.73 -8.13
CA HIS A 3 31.58 -8.11 -6.99
C HIS A 3 30.85 -9.24 -6.26
N HIS A 4 31.39 -10.46 -6.35
CA HIS A 4 31.03 -11.53 -5.44
C HIS A 4 31.32 -11.05 -4.02
N CYS A 5 30.33 -11.20 -3.13
CA CYS A 5 30.42 -10.79 -1.74
C CYS A 5 31.44 -11.69 -1.03
N PHE A 6 32.60 -11.15 -0.67
CA PHE A 6 33.57 -11.81 0.19
C PHE A 6 33.51 -11.06 1.52
N VAL A 7 32.74 -11.60 2.48
CA VAL A 7 32.84 -11.20 3.88
C VAL A 7 34.31 -11.31 4.26
N GLY A 8 34.88 -10.21 4.75
CA GLY A 8 36.28 -10.16 5.15
C GLY A 8 36.55 -10.98 6.40
N PRO A 9 37.80 -10.98 6.90
CA PRO A 9 38.13 -11.63 8.17
C PRO A 9 37.18 -11.17 9.29
N GLU A 10 36.72 -12.12 10.10
CA GLU A 10 35.86 -11.85 11.25
C GLU A 10 36.61 -11.01 12.28
N THR A 11 36.00 -9.90 12.70
CA THR A 11 36.57 -8.88 13.61
C THR A 11 35.68 -8.64 14.82
N ARG A 12 35.03 -9.71 15.31
CA ARG A 12 34.13 -9.69 16.46
C ARG A 12 34.77 -9.20 17.75
N ASP A 13 36.05 -9.45 17.93
CA ASP A 13 36.85 -8.99 19.06
C ASP A 13 36.90 -7.47 19.19
N ILE A 14 36.80 -6.74 18.07
CA ILE A 14 36.75 -5.27 18.04
C ILE A 14 35.35 -4.72 17.73
N GLY A 15 34.32 -5.58 17.68
CA GLY A 15 32.92 -5.18 17.48
C GLY A 15 32.60 -4.69 16.06
N ILE A 16 33.41 -5.06 15.07
CA ILE A 16 33.24 -4.63 13.67
C ILE A 16 32.91 -5.84 12.80
N PHE A 17 31.94 -5.68 11.91
CA PHE A 17 31.61 -6.58 10.81
C PHE A 17 32.24 -6.07 9.51
N ASN A 18 33.09 -6.89 8.90
CA ASN A 18 33.74 -6.59 7.63
C ASN A 18 32.94 -7.17 6.45
N TYR A 19 32.03 -6.37 5.88
CA TYR A 19 31.21 -6.81 4.74
C TYR A 19 32.03 -6.97 3.46
N ASN A 20 32.95 -6.05 3.24
CA ASN A 20 34.08 -6.14 2.32
C ASN A 20 35.10 -5.09 2.79
N ASN A 21 36.39 -5.24 2.52
CA ASN A 21 37.45 -4.38 3.08
C ASN A 21 37.30 -2.84 2.83
N ASN A 22 36.25 -2.39 2.13
CA ASN A 22 35.87 -0.99 1.95
C ASN A 22 34.61 -0.56 2.74
N VAL A 23 33.84 -1.52 3.26
CA VAL A 23 32.54 -1.31 3.90
C VAL A 23 32.52 -2.08 5.22
N LEU A 24 32.61 -1.32 6.31
CA LEU A 24 32.62 -1.82 7.68
C LEU A 24 31.36 -1.38 8.40
N PHE A 25 30.82 -2.25 9.23
CA PHE A 25 29.67 -1.98 10.10
C PHE A 25 30.02 -2.32 11.54
N THR A 26 29.41 -1.65 12.51
CA THR A 26 29.50 -2.11 13.90
C THR A 26 28.53 -3.26 14.11
N HIS A 27 28.93 -4.25 14.93
CA HIS A 27 28.04 -5.31 15.36
C HIS A 27 26.82 -4.74 16.10
N GLU A 28 27.04 -3.73 16.94
CA GLU A 28 25.96 -3.03 17.66
C GLU A 28 24.85 -2.51 16.74
N LEU A 29 25.19 -1.90 15.59
CA LEU A 29 24.21 -1.38 14.64
C LEU A 29 23.40 -2.51 13.97
N LEU A 30 24.06 -3.63 13.69
CA LEU A 30 23.43 -4.78 13.05
C LEU A 30 22.56 -5.55 14.04
N ASP A 31 23.03 -5.72 15.28
CA ASP A 31 22.28 -6.33 16.39
C ASP A 31 21.08 -5.47 16.78
N GLU A 32 21.21 -4.14 16.78
CA GLU A 32 20.10 -3.22 17.02
C GLU A 32 18.99 -3.42 15.97
N TYR A 33 19.35 -3.58 14.69
CA TYR A 33 18.35 -3.89 13.68
C TYR A 33 17.73 -5.27 13.88
N THR A 34 18.53 -6.31 14.16
CA THR A 34 18.02 -7.67 14.44
C THR A 34 17.02 -7.64 15.61
N SER A 35 17.33 -6.91 16.68
CA SER A 35 16.45 -6.73 17.83
C SER A 35 15.13 -6.06 17.44
N ARG A 36 15.17 -4.93 16.73
CA ARG A 36 13.96 -4.21 16.30
C ARG A 36 13.14 -4.99 15.27
N PHE A 37 13.80 -5.73 14.40
CA PHE A 37 13.17 -6.63 13.43
C PHE A 37 12.40 -7.73 14.17
N ALA A 38 13.01 -8.38 15.16
CA ALA A 38 12.38 -9.45 15.92
C ALA A 38 11.28 -8.96 16.88
N SER A 39 11.46 -7.79 17.51
CA SER A 39 10.54 -7.31 18.55
C SER A 39 9.37 -6.47 18.05
N SER A 40 9.52 -5.82 16.90
CA SER A 40 8.56 -4.82 16.40
C SER A 40 8.35 -4.87 14.90
N GLU A 41 8.82 -5.95 14.24
CA GLU A 41 8.69 -6.17 12.80
C GLU A 41 9.19 -4.98 11.96
N THR A 42 10.19 -4.25 12.47
CA THR A 42 10.65 -3.02 11.83
C THR A 42 11.23 -3.34 10.44
N PRO A 43 10.67 -2.78 9.34
CA PRO A 43 11.20 -3.03 8.01
C PRO A 43 12.52 -2.26 7.78
N PHE A 44 13.38 -2.80 6.91
CA PHE A 44 14.66 -2.16 6.53
C PHE A 44 14.52 -0.67 6.19
N SER A 45 13.48 -0.29 5.42
CA SER A 45 13.26 1.09 5.03
C SER A 45 13.04 2.02 6.21
N ALA A 46 12.25 1.58 7.21
CA ALA A 46 11.99 2.37 8.41
C ALA A 46 13.25 2.49 9.28
N PHE A 47 14.00 1.40 9.45
CA PHE A 47 15.24 1.42 10.21
C PHE A 47 16.30 2.33 9.58
N VAL A 48 16.59 2.12 8.29
CA VAL A 48 17.58 2.90 7.54
C VAL A 48 17.20 4.38 7.50
N GLN A 49 15.91 4.71 7.38
CA GLN A 49 15.45 6.09 7.45
C GLN A 49 15.67 6.70 8.84
N SER A 50 15.38 5.95 9.91
CA SER A 50 15.55 6.41 11.29
C SER A 50 17.02 6.68 11.61
N ILE A 51 17.90 5.73 11.34
CA ILE A 51 19.34 5.89 11.52
C ILE A 51 19.90 6.97 10.58
N GLY A 52 19.38 7.07 9.36
CA GLY A 52 19.72 8.12 8.41
C GLY A 52 19.55 9.52 9.00
N ARG A 53 18.43 9.79 9.68
CA ARG A 53 18.19 11.08 10.34
C ARG A 53 19.18 11.37 11.47
N ILE A 54 19.62 10.34 12.21
CA ILE A 54 20.62 10.48 13.27
C ILE A 54 21.97 10.89 12.67
N TYR A 55 22.38 10.25 11.57
CA TYR A 55 23.63 10.60 10.87
C TYR A 55 23.57 12.00 10.25
N GLU A 56 22.43 12.37 9.65
CA GLU A 56 22.21 13.71 9.10
C GLU A 56 22.36 14.78 10.18
N GLY A 57 21.81 14.55 11.39
CA GLY A 57 21.99 15.44 12.54
C GLY A 57 23.44 15.59 13.00
N ARG A 58 24.32 14.64 12.64
CA ARG A 58 25.77 14.67 12.90
C ARG A 58 26.58 15.15 11.68
N GLY A 59 25.94 15.68 10.63
CA GLY A 59 26.60 16.15 9.42
C GLY A 59 27.16 15.04 8.53
N SER A 60 26.71 13.80 8.72
CA SER A 60 27.15 12.63 7.95
C SER A 60 25.97 12.00 7.20
N LYS A 61 26.27 11.12 6.24
CA LYS A 61 25.24 10.34 5.52
C LYS A 61 25.29 8.90 5.96
N PHE A 62 24.11 8.34 6.23
CA PHE A 62 23.97 6.89 6.39
C PHE A 62 23.87 6.21 5.02
N ILE A 63 24.00 4.89 5.02
CA ILE A 63 24.01 4.09 3.80
C ILE A 63 22.60 3.90 3.21
N GLY A 64 22.53 3.54 1.93
CA GLY A 64 21.27 3.19 1.27
C GLY A 64 20.70 1.85 1.70
N ASN A 65 19.37 1.72 1.59
CA ASN A 65 18.60 0.55 1.99
C ASN A 65 19.13 -0.76 1.35
N ASP A 66 19.45 -0.74 0.06
CA ASP A 66 19.94 -1.93 -0.63
C ASP A 66 21.26 -2.46 -0.07
N ILE A 67 22.19 -1.58 0.30
CA ILE A 67 23.48 -2.01 0.83
C ILE A 67 23.29 -2.48 2.28
N PHE A 68 22.55 -1.75 3.12
CA PHE A 68 22.27 -2.18 4.49
C PHE A 68 21.60 -3.57 4.52
N ARG A 69 20.61 -3.79 3.65
CA ARG A 69 19.94 -5.08 3.52
C ARG A 69 20.92 -6.20 3.13
N ALA A 70 21.80 -5.95 2.16
CA ALA A 70 22.80 -6.95 1.73
C ALA A 70 23.80 -7.27 2.86
N VAL A 71 24.27 -6.24 3.58
CA VAL A 71 25.16 -6.36 4.73
C VAL A 71 24.50 -7.17 5.85
N TRP A 72 23.26 -6.85 6.21
CA TRP A 72 22.56 -7.56 7.28
C TRP A 72 22.32 -9.02 6.94
N PHE A 73 21.93 -9.36 5.70
CA PHE A 73 21.82 -10.75 5.31
C PHE A 73 23.16 -11.50 5.39
N ALA A 74 24.27 -10.86 4.99
CA ALA A 74 25.60 -11.44 5.17
C ALA A 74 25.97 -11.60 6.65
N TYR A 75 25.58 -10.66 7.50
CA TYR A 75 25.82 -10.73 8.94
C TYR A 75 25.02 -11.86 9.61
N VAL A 76 23.71 -11.96 9.34
CA VAL A 76 22.84 -13.00 9.92
C VAL A 76 23.28 -14.40 9.49
N THR A 77 23.85 -14.57 8.29
CA THR A 77 24.41 -15.88 7.91
C THR A 77 25.55 -16.35 8.82
N LEU A 78 26.21 -15.43 9.54
CA LEU A 78 27.23 -15.77 10.55
C LEU A 78 26.65 -16.02 11.95
N GLN A 79 25.42 -15.59 12.23
CA GLN A 79 24.83 -15.66 13.57
C GLN A 79 24.37 -17.07 13.98
N VAL A 80 24.50 -18.09 13.10
CA VAL A 80 24.11 -19.50 13.34
C VAL A 80 22.80 -19.59 14.15
N LEU A 81 21.73 -19.02 13.61
CA LEU A 81 20.40 -19.00 14.24
C LEU A 81 19.68 -20.37 14.19
N GLU A 82 20.34 -21.42 13.69
CA GLU A 82 19.78 -22.75 13.49
C GLU A 82 19.28 -23.43 14.78
N ARG A 83 19.74 -22.98 15.95
CA ARG A 83 19.39 -23.57 17.25
C ARG A 83 18.36 -22.79 18.05
N ASP A 84 17.95 -21.61 17.59
CA ASP A 84 17.06 -20.72 18.36
C ASP A 84 15.56 -20.99 18.09
N MET A 85 15.26 -21.91 17.17
CA MET A 85 13.90 -22.32 16.80
C MET A 85 13.54 -23.71 17.37
N GLN A 86 14.23 -24.17 18.42
CA GLN A 86 13.86 -25.38 19.13
C GLN A 86 12.74 -25.10 20.13
N CYS A 87 11.65 -25.86 20.02
CA CYS A 87 10.58 -25.83 21.00
C CYS A 87 11.14 -26.29 22.36
N PRO A 88 11.06 -25.49 23.44
CA PRO A 88 11.61 -25.88 24.74
C PRO A 88 10.90 -27.09 25.36
N ARG A 89 9.73 -27.47 24.82
CA ARG A 89 8.96 -28.66 25.25
C ARG A 89 9.12 -29.87 24.33
N CYS A 90 9.33 -29.64 23.05
CA CYS A 90 9.18 -30.65 22.00
C CYS A 90 10.39 -30.77 21.07
N GLY A 91 11.45 -30.01 21.34
CA GLY A 91 12.71 -30.05 20.61
C GLY A 91 12.56 -29.67 19.15
N ASP A 92 13.26 -30.41 18.28
CA ASP A 92 13.32 -30.19 16.83
C ASP A 92 12.06 -30.66 16.07
N MET A 93 11.15 -31.39 16.73
CA MET A 93 10.00 -32.02 16.07
C MET A 93 8.66 -31.72 16.79
N PRO A 94 8.20 -30.46 16.79
CA PRO A 94 6.82 -30.15 17.19
C PRO A 94 5.81 -30.89 16.28
N GLU A 95 4.75 -31.42 16.88
CA GLU A 95 3.63 -32.04 16.14
C GLU A 95 2.93 -31.03 15.21
N THR A 96 2.88 -29.76 15.62
CA THR A 96 2.28 -28.67 14.84
C THR A 96 3.25 -27.49 14.81
N ILE A 97 3.59 -27.02 13.61
CA ILE A 97 4.39 -25.81 13.39
C ILE A 97 3.46 -24.72 12.86
N ILE A 98 3.33 -23.62 13.62
CA ILE A 98 2.62 -22.42 13.15
C ILE A 98 3.68 -21.47 12.57
N TRP A 99 3.59 -21.22 11.27
CA TRP A 99 4.42 -20.23 10.60
C TRP A 99 3.64 -18.91 10.51
N ASP A 100 3.99 -17.95 11.38
CA ASP A 100 3.55 -16.57 11.20
C ASP A 100 4.44 -15.93 10.13
N GLY A 101 3.99 -15.98 8.89
CA GLY A 101 4.80 -15.67 7.73
C GLY A 101 4.45 -14.32 7.10
N VAL A 102 5.47 -13.50 6.85
CA VAL A 102 5.40 -12.45 5.83
C VAL A 102 5.20 -13.15 4.47
N THR A 103 4.11 -12.85 3.77
CA THR A 103 3.85 -13.43 2.45
C THR A 103 4.85 -12.87 1.42
N LEU A 104 5.90 -13.63 1.12
CA LEU A 104 6.80 -13.35 0.00
C LEU A 104 6.20 -13.90 -1.29
N ALA A 105 5.61 -13.03 -2.10
CA ALA A 105 5.09 -13.41 -3.41
C ALA A 105 6.25 -13.48 -4.44
N PHE A 106 6.62 -14.69 -4.83
CA PHE A 106 7.54 -14.90 -5.95
C PHE A 106 6.78 -14.81 -7.28
N SER A 107 7.36 -14.11 -8.27
CA SER A 107 6.82 -14.12 -9.63
C SER A 107 6.81 -15.56 -10.17
N LYS A 108 5.76 -15.93 -10.94
CA LYS A 108 5.59 -17.27 -11.52
C LYS A 108 6.83 -17.77 -12.30
N LYS A 109 7.64 -16.86 -12.83
CA LYS A 109 8.91 -17.17 -13.51
C LYS A 109 10.01 -17.74 -12.59
N HIS A 110 9.86 -17.62 -11.27
CA HIS A 110 10.79 -18.15 -10.27
C HIS A 110 10.30 -19.45 -9.63
N LEU A 111 9.07 -19.89 -9.93
CA LEU A 111 8.58 -21.22 -9.58
C LEU A 111 9.31 -22.23 -10.47
N LYS A 112 10.06 -23.13 -9.84
CA LYS A 112 10.64 -24.30 -10.49
C LYS A 112 9.71 -25.50 -10.28
N ASP A 113 9.74 -26.48 -11.18
CA ASP A 113 8.81 -27.63 -11.16
C ASP A 113 8.90 -28.47 -9.88
N TYR A 114 10.01 -28.39 -9.15
CA TYR A 114 10.23 -29.09 -7.88
C TYR A 114 9.78 -28.30 -6.63
N LEU A 115 9.43 -27.02 -6.77
CA LEU A 115 8.88 -26.23 -5.67
C LEU A 115 7.36 -26.45 -5.62
N LYS A 116 6.94 -27.40 -4.78
CA LYS A 116 5.53 -27.57 -4.42
C LYS A 116 5.28 -26.82 -3.12
N PRO A 117 4.17 -26.07 -3.00
CA PRO A 117 3.83 -25.47 -1.73
C PRO A 117 3.66 -26.57 -0.67
N PRO A 118 4.12 -26.36 0.58
CA PRO A 118 4.03 -27.37 1.64
C PRO A 118 2.59 -27.60 2.16
N THR A 119 1.58 -27.06 1.48
CA THR A 119 0.17 -27.27 1.80
C THR A 119 -0.29 -28.64 1.31
N ASN A 120 -0.57 -29.53 2.24
CA ASN A 120 -1.44 -30.68 1.99
C ASN A 120 -2.84 -30.17 1.69
N LEU A 121 -3.39 -30.54 0.53
CA LEU A 121 -4.79 -30.27 0.23
C LEU A 121 -5.62 -31.31 0.98
N GLU A 122 -6.38 -30.86 1.98
CA GLU A 122 -7.35 -31.73 2.63
C GLU A 122 -8.42 -32.13 1.58
N PRO A 123 -8.72 -33.43 1.40
CA PRO A 123 -9.66 -33.89 0.37
C PRO A 123 -11.07 -33.29 0.50
N GLN A 124 -11.45 -32.89 1.70
CA GLN A 124 -12.74 -32.29 2.02
C GLN A 124 -12.68 -30.76 2.18
N ALA A 125 -11.52 -30.13 1.94
CA ALA A 125 -11.40 -28.68 2.02
C ALA A 125 -12.40 -28.01 1.10
N ALA A 126 -13.10 -27.01 1.62
CA ALA A 126 -14.04 -26.22 0.83
C ALA A 126 -13.33 -25.58 -0.37
N ILE A 127 -13.67 -26.02 -1.59
CA ILE A 127 -13.15 -25.44 -2.82
C ILE A 127 -13.80 -24.08 -3.02
N ARG A 128 -13.02 -23.02 -2.84
CA ARG A 128 -13.48 -21.64 -3.07
C ARG A 128 -13.37 -21.31 -4.54
N ALA A 129 -14.50 -21.16 -5.22
CA ALA A 129 -14.55 -20.54 -6.55
C ALA A 129 -14.15 -19.06 -6.43
N ARG A 130 -12.85 -18.76 -6.47
CA ARG A 130 -12.35 -17.38 -6.43
C ARG A 130 -12.73 -16.69 -7.73
N ARG A 131 -13.79 -15.89 -7.72
CA ARG A 131 -14.02 -14.87 -8.74
C ARG A 131 -13.24 -13.62 -8.34
N TYR A 132 -12.12 -13.38 -9.01
CA TYR A 132 -11.49 -12.07 -8.96
C TYR A 132 -12.47 -11.03 -9.49
N LEU A 133 -12.82 -10.05 -8.66
CA LEU A 133 -13.61 -8.92 -9.12
C LEU A 133 -12.80 -8.18 -10.19
N LYS A 134 -13.35 -8.07 -11.39
CA LYS A 134 -12.73 -7.31 -12.47
C LYS A 134 -12.87 -5.82 -12.16
N HIS A 135 -11.77 -5.08 -12.29
CA HIS A 135 -11.71 -3.63 -12.15
C HIS A 135 -12.18 -3.10 -10.78
N PRO A 136 -11.53 -3.48 -9.65
CA PRO A 136 -11.93 -3.01 -8.32
C PRO A 136 -11.45 -1.58 -8.01
N GLN A 137 -10.94 -0.84 -9.01
CA GLN A 137 -10.50 0.55 -8.85
C GLN A 137 -11.70 1.49 -8.76
N TRP A 138 -11.44 2.67 -8.20
CA TRP A 138 -12.39 3.80 -8.13
C TRP A 138 -12.93 4.16 -9.51
N VAL A 139 -12.04 4.54 -10.42
CA VAL A 139 -12.40 4.69 -11.83
C VAL A 139 -12.31 3.30 -12.48
N PRO A 140 -13.31 2.78 -13.19
CA PRO A 140 -13.20 1.53 -13.94
C PRO A 140 -12.84 1.83 -15.40
N LEU A 141 -11.58 2.15 -15.66
CA LEU A 141 -11.12 2.31 -17.04
C LEU A 141 -10.72 0.96 -17.61
N THR A 142 -11.44 0.50 -18.62
CA THR A 142 -11.43 -0.90 -19.09
C THR A 142 -10.63 -1.12 -20.36
N ASN A 143 -10.28 -0.07 -21.11
CA ASN A 143 -9.55 -0.19 -22.37
C ASN A 143 -8.04 -0.25 -22.12
N LYS A 144 -7.31 -0.98 -22.97
CA LYS A 144 -5.84 -1.12 -22.86
C LYS A 144 -5.10 0.23 -22.85
N GLY A 145 -5.60 1.21 -23.62
CA GLY A 145 -5.05 2.57 -23.66
C GLY A 145 -5.24 3.38 -22.36
N ASP A 146 -6.16 2.96 -21.49
CA ASP A 146 -6.50 3.75 -20.30
C ASP A 146 -5.46 3.62 -19.17
N LYS A 147 -4.68 2.54 -19.15
CA LYS A 147 -3.57 2.40 -18.18
C LYS A 147 -2.49 3.46 -18.39
N GLY A 148 -2.16 3.76 -19.65
CA GLY A 148 -1.24 4.84 -20.00
C GLY A 148 -1.77 6.20 -19.54
N LEU A 149 -3.07 6.43 -19.81
CA LEU A 149 -3.75 7.66 -19.43
C LEU A 149 -3.74 7.91 -17.91
N ARG A 150 -4.01 6.89 -17.07
CA ARG A 150 -3.91 7.03 -15.61
C ARG A 150 -2.52 7.38 -15.14
N LYS A 151 -1.50 6.65 -15.62
CA LYS A 151 -0.11 6.88 -15.22
C LYS A 151 0.33 8.30 -15.58
N MET A 152 -0.05 8.76 -16.77
CA MET A 152 0.18 10.13 -17.22
C MET A 152 -0.53 11.13 -16.30
N PHE A 153 -1.79 10.90 -15.96
CA PHE A 153 -2.56 11.81 -15.10
C PHE A 153 -2.02 11.86 -13.66
N VAL A 154 -1.63 10.72 -13.08
CA VAL A 154 -0.99 10.67 -11.76
C VAL A 154 0.36 11.40 -11.78
N ALA A 155 1.17 11.22 -12.83
CA ALA A 155 2.42 11.95 -12.99
C ALA A 155 2.18 13.47 -13.10
N TRP A 156 1.14 13.88 -13.82
CA TRP A 156 0.71 15.27 -13.92
C TRP A 156 0.23 15.84 -12.57
N LEU A 157 -0.54 15.09 -11.80
CA LEU A 157 -0.99 15.49 -10.45
C LEU A 157 0.19 15.76 -9.51
N ARG A 158 1.25 14.93 -9.61
CA ARG A 158 2.51 15.03 -8.86
C ARG A 158 3.44 16.16 -9.36
N GLY A 159 3.08 16.87 -10.42
CA GLY A 159 3.90 17.96 -10.99
C GLY A 159 5.02 17.49 -11.92
N GLY A 160 5.03 16.22 -12.35
CA GLY A 160 6.01 15.65 -13.26
C GLY A 160 5.64 15.87 -14.73
N THR A 161 5.73 17.09 -15.24
CA THR A 161 5.49 17.37 -16.68
C THR A 161 6.70 17.06 -17.58
N GLY A 162 7.91 16.91 -17.01
CA GLY A 162 9.15 16.72 -17.76
C GLY A 162 9.28 15.39 -18.53
N LYS A 163 8.47 14.36 -18.19
CA LYS A 163 8.43 13.07 -18.91
C LYS A 163 7.18 12.88 -19.77
N SER A 164 6.20 13.78 -19.70
CA SER A 164 4.94 13.67 -20.47
C SER A 164 5.08 13.98 -21.96
N ARG A 165 6.22 14.56 -22.39
CA ARG A 165 6.42 15.00 -23.78
C ARG A 165 6.51 13.84 -24.79
N SER A 166 6.85 12.62 -24.37
CA SER A 166 7.03 11.50 -25.30
C SER A 166 5.78 10.65 -25.55
N VAL A 167 4.75 10.74 -24.72
CA VAL A 167 3.60 9.79 -24.79
C VAL A 167 2.46 10.31 -25.68
N LEU A 168 2.37 11.62 -25.89
CA LEU A 168 1.36 12.20 -26.78
C LEU A 168 1.71 12.11 -28.27
N ILE A 169 2.96 11.78 -28.61
CA ILE A 169 3.45 11.75 -30.00
C ILE A 169 3.25 10.37 -30.64
N ASP A 170 3.21 9.28 -29.86
CA ASP A 170 3.15 7.91 -30.41
C ASP A 170 1.72 7.41 -30.73
N ALA A 171 0.68 8.22 -30.50
CA ALA A 171 -0.69 7.73 -30.59
C ALA A 171 -1.41 8.03 -31.92
N GLU A 172 -1.02 9.03 -32.71
CA GLU A 172 -1.65 9.27 -34.03
C GLU A 172 -0.89 10.37 -34.83
N SER A 173 -0.39 10.00 -36.01
CA SER A 173 0.11 10.83 -37.13
C SER A 173 1.58 11.34 -37.14
N ASP A 174 2.27 11.01 -38.24
CA ASP A 174 3.49 11.62 -38.75
C ASP A 174 3.22 13.05 -39.23
N THR A 175 3.13 14.00 -38.30
CA THR A 175 3.17 15.43 -38.67
C THR A 175 3.93 16.22 -37.61
N GLU A 176 5.19 16.54 -37.92
CA GLU A 176 5.99 17.49 -37.15
C GLU A 176 5.36 18.88 -37.23
N VAL A 177 4.61 19.25 -36.19
CA VAL A 177 4.27 20.65 -35.91
C VAL A 177 4.80 20.97 -34.51
N VAL A 178 6.04 21.47 -34.48
CA VAL A 178 6.65 22.00 -33.25
C VAL A 178 6.10 23.41 -33.00
N GLY A 179 4.96 23.48 -32.30
CA GLY A 179 4.49 24.70 -31.66
C GLY A 179 4.94 24.74 -30.20
N GLU A 180 5.57 25.83 -29.76
CA GLU A 180 5.81 26.07 -28.33
C GLU A 180 4.48 26.27 -27.59
N MET A 181 3.92 25.18 -27.06
CA MET A 181 2.80 25.26 -26.12
C MET A 181 3.32 25.72 -24.75
N THR A 182 2.69 26.75 -24.20
CA THR A 182 2.93 27.19 -22.81
C THR A 182 2.56 26.08 -21.83
N ARG A 183 3.21 26.06 -20.66
CA ARG A 183 2.97 25.06 -19.61
C ARG A 183 1.49 24.98 -19.20
N GLU A 184 0.80 26.12 -19.15
CA GLU A 184 -0.63 26.19 -18.81
C GLU A 184 -1.53 25.56 -19.89
N ALA A 185 -1.18 25.70 -21.17
CA ALA A 185 -1.90 25.06 -22.27
C ALA A 185 -1.77 23.53 -22.22
N VAL A 186 -0.57 23.03 -21.86
CA VAL A 186 -0.34 21.59 -21.66
C VAL A 186 -1.12 21.06 -20.45
N GLU A 187 -1.12 21.79 -19.33
CA GLU A 187 -1.85 21.40 -18.12
C GLU A 187 -3.37 21.34 -18.35
N THR A 188 -3.91 22.31 -19.09
CA THR A 188 -5.34 22.35 -19.43
C THR A 188 -5.72 21.21 -20.37
N ASN A 189 -4.87 20.87 -21.33
CA ASN A 189 -5.12 19.78 -22.28
C ASN A 189 -5.13 18.39 -21.61
N VAL A 190 -4.18 18.11 -20.70
CA VAL A 190 -4.14 16.84 -19.95
C VAL A 190 -5.40 16.65 -19.10
N LEU A 191 -5.84 17.70 -18.41
CA LEU A 191 -7.06 17.65 -17.61
C LEU A 191 -8.31 17.46 -18.48
N ALA A 192 -8.41 18.18 -19.59
CA ALA A 192 -9.54 18.06 -20.53
C ALA A 192 -9.64 16.64 -21.11
N SER A 193 -8.53 16.12 -21.62
CA SER A 193 -8.45 14.76 -22.17
C SER A 193 -8.84 13.70 -21.13
N PHE A 194 -8.32 13.81 -19.90
CA PHE A 194 -8.64 12.86 -18.84
C PHE A 194 -10.11 12.94 -18.40
N THR A 195 -10.61 14.16 -18.16
CA THR A 195 -12.00 14.36 -17.70
C THR A 195 -13.01 13.89 -18.72
N GLU A 196 -12.76 14.08 -20.02
CA GLU A 196 -13.61 13.57 -21.09
C GLU A 196 -13.64 12.05 -21.08
N ARG A 197 -12.48 11.39 -20.95
CA ARG A 197 -12.38 9.93 -20.95
C ARG A 197 -13.09 9.27 -19.76
N ILE A 198 -13.02 9.87 -18.57
CA ILE A 198 -13.66 9.28 -17.38
C ILE A 198 -15.14 9.66 -17.25
N ARG A 199 -15.64 10.65 -18.00
CA ARG A 199 -16.98 11.23 -17.81
C ARG A 199 -18.09 10.18 -17.88
N THR A 200 -17.97 9.21 -18.78
CA THR A 200 -18.94 8.12 -18.94
C THR A 200 -19.02 7.20 -17.71
N ASN A 201 -17.90 6.97 -17.02
CA ASN A 201 -17.81 6.00 -15.92
C ASN A 201 -17.76 6.64 -14.53
N ALA A 202 -17.33 7.89 -14.44
CA ALA A 202 -17.13 8.63 -13.20
C ALA A 202 -17.43 10.14 -13.39
N PRO A 203 -18.69 10.51 -13.74
CA PRO A 203 -19.05 11.90 -14.02
C PRO A 203 -18.86 12.82 -12.81
N ALA A 204 -19.12 12.32 -11.60
CA ALA A 204 -18.90 13.09 -10.37
C ALA A 204 -17.42 13.43 -10.15
N LEU A 205 -16.51 12.48 -10.44
CA LEU A 205 -15.07 12.72 -10.38
C LEU A 205 -14.61 13.70 -11.46
N ALA A 206 -15.12 13.57 -12.69
CA ALA A 206 -14.82 14.53 -13.76
C ALA A 206 -15.22 15.96 -13.35
N ASN A 207 -16.41 16.12 -12.78
CA ASN A 207 -16.90 17.41 -12.32
C ASN A 207 -16.08 17.99 -11.17
N ALA A 208 -15.68 17.16 -10.19
CA ALA A 208 -14.83 17.58 -9.08
C ALA A 208 -13.43 17.98 -9.55
N LEU A 209 -12.87 17.27 -10.53
CA LEU A 209 -11.60 17.60 -11.18
C LEU A 209 -11.64 18.95 -11.88
N THR A 210 -12.67 19.19 -12.70
CA THR A 210 -12.85 20.50 -13.36
C THR A 210 -13.07 21.63 -12.35
N TYR A 211 -13.81 21.38 -11.28
CA TYR A 211 -14.02 22.36 -10.21
C TYR A 211 -12.70 22.77 -9.52
N ALA A 212 -11.86 21.80 -9.17
CA ALA A 212 -10.68 22.05 -8.36
C ALA A 212 -9.41 22.38 -9.16
N LEU A 213 -9.31 21.92 -10.41
CA LEU A 213 -8.10 22.05 -11.23
C LEU A 213 -8.35 22.69 -12.61
N GLY A 214 -9.60 23.01 -12.96
CA GLY A 214 -9.95 23.56 -14.26
C GLY A 214 -9.57 25.04 -14.45
N PRO A 215 -9.53 25.52 -15.71
CA PRO A 215 -9.33 26.92 -16.03
C PRO A 215 -10.51 27.73 -15.49
N GLY A 216 -10.29 28.48 -14.41
CA GLY A 216 -11.34 29.19 -13.67
C GLY A 216 -11.57 28.69 -12.25
N SER A 217 -10.79 27.72 -11.77
CA SER A 217 -10.79 27.36 -10.35
C SER A 217 -10.37 28.56 -9.50
N GLN A 218 -11.20 28.93 -8.54
CA GLN A 218 -10.94 30.01 -7.57
C GLN A 218 -10.41 29.49 -6.23
N LEU A 219 -9.98 28.22 -6.18
CA LEU A 219 -9.48 27.61 -4.96
C LEU A 219 -8.09 28.12 -4.63
N ASP A 220 -7.83 28.35 -3.35
CA ASP A 220 -6.49 28.71 -2.90
C ASP A 220 -5.50 27.54 -3.09
N ARG A 221 -4.21 27.86 -3.12
CA ARG A 221 -3.14 26.88 -3.36
C ARG A 221 -3.10 25.75 -2.33
N LYS A 222 -3.45 26.00 -1.06
CA LYS A 222 -3.45 24.97 -0.01
C LYS A 222 -4.58 23.98 -0.23
N LEU A 223 -5.77 24.47 -0.59
CA LEU A 223 -6.93 23.65 -0.88
C LEU A 223 -6.72 22.83 -2.17
N VAL A 224 -6.20 23.45 -3.22
CA VAL A 224 -5.80 22.75 -4.46
C VAL A 224 -4.84 21.59 -4.17
N LYS A 225 -3.88 21.77 -3.25
CA LYS A 225 -2.96 20.69 -2.85
C LYS A 225 -3.70 19.50 -2.21
N ARG A 226 -4.70 19.76 -1.36
CA ARG A 226 -5.52 18.70 -0.74
C ARG A 226 -6.33 17.95 -1.80
N TYR A 227 -6.92 18.67 -2.75
CA TYR A 227 -7.61 18.08 -3.90
C TYR A 227 -6.69 17.19 -4.74
N ARG A 228 -5.47 17.63 -5.04
CA ARG A 228 -4.51 16.82 -5.80
C ARG A 228 -4.22 15.48 -5.10
N ILE A 229 -4.06 15.48 -3.78
CA ILE A 229 -3.84 14.25 -3.00
C ILE A 229 -5.05 13.33 -3.10
N LEU A 230 -6.28 13.87 -2.95
CA LEU A 230 -7.50 13.09 -3.10
C LEU A 230 -7.61 12.47 -4.50
N PHE A 231 -7.40 13.25 -5.56
CA PHE A 231 -7.49 12.75 -6.93
C PHE A 231 -6.39 11.75 -7.27
N GLU A 232 -5.20 11.89 -6.71
CA GLU A 232 -4.13 10.92 -6.87
C GLU A 232 -4.56 9.54 -6.34
N GLN A 233 -5.16 9.51 -5.15
CA GLN A 233 -5.68 8.28 -4.55
C GLN A 233 -6.85 7.69 -5.35
N LEU A 234 -7.77 8.52 -5.85
CA LEU A 234 -8.91 8.07 -6.64
C LEU A 234 -8.52 7.56 -8.04
N VAL A 235 -7.41 8.02 -8.61
CA VAL A 235 -6.96 7.60 -9.96
C VAL A 235 -5.96 6.45 -9.90
N ALA A 236 -5.36 6.19 -8.73
CA ALA A 236 -4.42 5.08 -8.51
C ALA A 236 -4.95 3.72 -9.03
N GLU A 237 -4.04 2.84 -9.44
CA GLU A 237 -4.39 1.48 -9.90
C GLU A 237 -4.80 0.55 -8.73
N GLU A 238 -4.63 1.04 -7.51
CA GLU A 238 -5.01 0.40 -6.25
C GLU A 238 -6.53 0.18 -6.13
N SER A 239 -6.92 -0.80 -5.33
CA SER A 239 -8.33 -1.16 -5.18
C SER A 239 -9.05 -0.10 -4.35
N ALA A 240 -10.28 0.26 -4.73
CA ALA A 240 -11.16 1.11 -3.93
C ALA A 240 -11.35 0.58 -2.49
N MET A 241 -11.23 -0.74 -2.30
CA MET A 241 -11.30 -1.40 -0.99
C MET A 241 -10.12 -1.10 -0.07
N GLN A 242 -8.93 -0.81 -0.61
CA GLN A 242 -7.77 -0.47 0.23
C GLN A 242 -8.02 0.84 1.01
N MET A 243 -9.03 1.62 0.61
CA MET A 243 -9.40 2.88 1.25
C MET A 243 -10.74 2.84 2.00
N VAL A 244 -11.61 1.85 1.77
CA VAL A 244 -12.99 1.88 2.32
C VAL A 244 -13.46 0.48 2.72
N ASN A 245 -13.55 0.23 4.03
CA ASN A 245 -14.22 -0.93 4.62
C ASN A 245 -15.70 -0.62 4.92
N GLU A 246 -16.45 -1.56 5.50
CA GLU A 246 -17.88 -1.36 5.86
C GLU A 246 -18.09 -0.19 6.81
N SER A 247 -17.26 -0.09 7.85
CA SER A 247 -17.35 1.02 8.81
C SER A 247 -17.11 2.37 8.12
N ALA A 248 -16.13 2.46 7.22
CA ALA A 248 -15.85 3.67 6.45
C ALA A 248 -17.00 4.03 5.49
N LEU A 249 -17.67 3.04 4.90
CA LEU A 249 -18.87 3.25 4.07
C LEU A 249 -20.04 3.82 4.88
N GLU A 250 -20.30 3.28 6.07
CA GLU A 250 -21.36 3.77 6.96
C GLU A 250 -21.11 5.22 7.39
N LYS A 251 -19.87 5.55 7.75
CA LYS A 251 -19.48 6.92 8.09
C LYS A 251 -19.60 7.87 6.90
N LEU A 252 -19.23 7.42 5.69
CA LEU A 252 -19.43 8.19 4.46
C LEU A 252 -20.91 8.41 4.16
N GLN A 253 -21.76 7.40 4.36
CA GLN A 253 -23.21 7.52 4.22
C GLN A 253 -23.81 8.49 5.24
N ALA A 254 -23.35 8.46 6.49
CA ALA A 254 -23.76 9.41 7.52
C ALA A 254 -23.42 10.85 7.13
N PHE A 255 -22.19 11.08 6.63
CA PHE A 255 -21.79 12.38 6.08
C PHE A 255 -22.64 12.81 4.88
N ILE A 256 -22.97 11.91 3.96
CA ILE A 256 -23.83 12.24 2.80
C ILE A 256 -25.23 12.66 3.27
N ASN A 257 -25.78 12.00 4.29
CA ASN A 257 -27.09 12.32 4.83
C ASN A 257 -27.11 13.66 5.58
N ASP A 258 -26.02 13.96 6.31
CA ASP A 258 -25.84 15.20 7.05
C ASP A 258 -24.39 15.74 6.90
N PRO A 259 -24.14 16.61 5.89
CA PRO A 259 -22.81 17.16 5.60
C PRO A 259 -22.34 18.19 6.63
N SER A 260 -21.99 17.71 7.82
CA SER A 260 -21.54 18.54 8.94
C SER A 260 -20.05 18.34 9.24
N LEU A 261 -19.45 19.30 9.96
CA LEU A 261 -18.06 19.16 10.42
C LEU A 261 -17.90 17.95 11.34
N GLN A 262 -18.91 17.67 12.17
CA GLN A 262 -18.95 16.50 13.04
C GLN A 262 -18.89 15.21 12.23
N ASN A 263 -19.76 15.02 11.25
CA ASN A 263 -19.75 13.80 10.43
C ASN A 263 -18.52 13.70 9.54
N THR A 264 -17.93 14.84 9.17
CA THR A 264 -16.66 14.87 8.43
C THR A 264 -15.54 14.25 9.25
N THR A 265 -15.41 14.58 10.54
CA THR A 265 -14.35 14.03 11.41
C THR A 265 -14.40 12.52 11.59
N ASN A 266 -15.55 11.88 11.31
CA ASN A 266 -15.67 10.43 11.33
C ASN A 266 -14.96 9.76 10.14
N LEU A 267 -14.63 10.49 9.06
CA LEU A 267 -14.00 9.96 7.85
C LEU A 267 -12.48 9.74 7.99
N VAL A 268 -11.99 9.40 9.18
CA VAL A 268 -10.56 9.11 9.45
C VAL A 268 -10.01 8.00 8.57
N ASP A 269 -10.85 7.06 8.17
CA ASP A 269 -10.50 5.93 7.30
C ASP A 269 -10.29 6.36 5.83
N ILE A 270 -10.73 7.57 5.46
CA ILE A 270 -10.58 8.15 4.11
C ILE A 270 -9.86 9.51 4.22
N PRO A 271 -8.58 9.54 4.60
CA PRO A 271 -7.90 10.74 5.10
C PRO A 271 -7.82 11.88 4.07
N ALA A 272 -7.65 11.60 2.77
CA ALA A 272 -7.62 12.68 1.78
C ALA A 272 -8.99 13.32 1.56
N LEU A 273 -10.07 12.54 1.66
CA LEU A 273 -11.44 13.06 1.56
C LEU A 273 -11.76 13.91 2.79
N LEU A 274 -11.42 13.41 3.98
CA LEU A 274 -11.51 14.16 5.24
C LEU A 274 -10.86 15.55 5.12
N LEU A 275 -9.60 15.60 4.67
CA LEU A 275 -8.85 16.86 4.57
C LEU A 275 -9.49 17.87 3.61
N VAL A 276 -10.10 17.41 2.51
CA VAL A 276 -10.82 18.27 1.55
C VAL A 276 -12.12 18.77 2.17
N LEU A 277 -12.94 17.88 2.72
CA LEU A 277 -14.24 18.23 3.29
C LEU A 277 -14.11 19.17 4.49
N GLU A 278 -13.15 18.92 5.38
CA GLU A 278 -12.86 19.82 6.49
C GLU A 278 -12.45 21.21 6.02
N ALA A 279 -11.64 21.29 4.96
CA ALA A 279 -11.23 22.58 4.42
C ALA A 279 -12.40 23.34 3.82
N GLU A 280 -13.23 22.68 3.01
CA GLU A 280 -14.41 23.30 2.39
C GLU A 280 -15.40 23.79 3.45
N LEU A 281 -15.71 22.96 4.45
CA LEU A 281 -16.60 23.33 5.54
C LEU A 281 -16.04 24.48 6.39
N ARG A 282 -14.74 24.49 6.71
CA ARG A 282 -14.14 25.58 7.49
C ARG A 282 -14.05 26.89 6.70
N LEU A 283 -13.80 26.83 5.39
CA LEU A 283 -13.62 28.02 4.55
C LEU A 283 -14.95 28.61 4.08
N ARG A 284 -15.94 27.77 3.77
CA ARG A 284 -17.20 28.19 3.15
C ARG A 284 -18.43 28.01 4.04
N GLY A 285 -18.34 27.18 5.08
CA GLY A 285 -19.49 26.77 5.89
C GLY A 285 -20.38 25.71 5.24
N TYR A 286 -20.09 25.29 4.01
CA TYR A 286 -20.85 24.27 3.28
C TYR A 286 -19.95 23.47 2.33
N VAL A 287 -20.41 22.28 1.93
CA VAL A 287 -19.70 21.43 0.96
C VAL A 287 -20.18 21.77 -0.46
N PRO A 288 -19.29 22.16 -1.39
CA PRO A 288 -19.69 22.44 -2.77
C PRO A 288 -20.36 21.23 -3.43
N ARG A 289 -21.39 21.47 -4.25
CA ARG A 289 -22.19 20.40 -4.87
C ARG A 289 -21.35 19.37 -5.61
N LYS A 290 -20.29 19.80 -6.32
CA LYS A 290 -19.40 18.91 -7.07
C LYS A 290 -18.67 17.91 -6.16
N ILE A 291 -18.42 18.27 -4.91
CA ILE A 291 -17.73 17.45 -3.92
C ILE A 291 -18.71 16.54 -3.20
N TYR A 292 -19.91 17.05 -2.92
CA TYR A 292 -21.01 16.24 -2.45
C TYR A 292 -21.34 15.10 -3.43
N ASP A 293 -21.48 15.42 -4.72
CA ASP A 293 -21.73 14.43 -5.77
C ASP A 293 -20.57 13.41 -5.86
N LEU A 294 -19.32 13.85 -5.65
CA LEU A 294 -18.16 12.96 -5.55
C LEU A 294 -18.28 12.00 -4.37
N CYS A 295 -18.69 12.46 -3.19
CA CYS A 295 -18.89 11.61 -2.01
C CYS A 295 -19.96 10.54 -2.27
N ALA A 296 -21.10 10.94 -2.84
CA ALA A 296 -22.18 10.02 -3.19
C ALA A 296 -21.75 8.96 -4.24
N TRP A 297 -20.97 9.38 -5.24
CA TRP A 297 -20.37 8.46 -6.21
C TRP A 297 -19.37 7.51 -5.53
N MET A 298 -18.49 8.02 -4.66
CA MET A 298 -17.54 7.19 -3.93
C MET A 298 -18.25 6.13 -3.08
N HIS A 299 -19.29 6.52 -2.35
CA HIS A 299 -20.08 5.59 -1.55
C HIS A 299 -20.71 4.49 -2.42
N THR A 300 -21.40 4.86 -3.50
CA THR A 300 -22.03 3.91 -4.43
C THR A 300 -21.00 2.95 -5.01
N ARG A 301 -19.87 3.47 -5.49
CA ARG A 301 -18.83 2.68 -6.13
C ARG A 301 -18.16 1.71 -5.15
N ALA A 302 -17.80 2.16 -3.96
CA ALA A 302 -17.21 1.29 -2.95
C ALA A 302 -18.20 0.20 -2.48
N LYS A 303 -19.50 0.54 -2.35
CA LYS A 303 -20.56 -0.44 -2.03
C LYS A 303 -20.69 -1.51 -3.12
N GLU A 304 -20.66 -1.14 -4.40
CA GLU A 304 -20.68 -2.09 -5.52
C GLU A 304 -19.47 -3.03 -5.52
N VAL A 305 -18.26 -2.48 -5.33
CA VAL A 305 -17.02 -3.24 -5.28
C VAL A 305 -17.05 -4.21 -4.11
N LEU A 306 -17.44 -3.74 -2.92
CA LEU A 306 -17.57 -4.58 -1.73
C LEU A 306 -18.61 -5.69 -1.94
N ALA A 307 -19.79 -5.38 -2.49
CA ALA A 307 -20.80 -6.38 -2.79
C ALA A 307 -20.33 -7.42 -3.82
N GLY A 308 -19.56 -6.99 -4.83
CA GLY A 308 -18.94 -7.87 -5.82
C GLY A 308 -17.90 -8.81 -5.22
N LEU A 309 -17.18 -8.38 -4.19
CA LEU A 309 -16.22 -9.19 -3.44
C LEU A 309 -16.92 -10.12 -2.44
N LYS A 310 -18.02 -9.66 -1.83
CA LYS A 310 -18.88 -10.47 -0.95
C LYS A 310 -19.66 -11.57 -1.68
N LYS A 311 -19.65 -11.60 -3.03
CA LYS A 311 -20.23 -12.70 -3.84
C LYS A 311 -19.37 -13.97 -3.77
N GLY A 312 -19.31 -14.54 -2.58
CA GLY A 312 -19.21 -15.95 -2.29
C GLY A 312 -20.15 -16.17 -1.12
N SER A 313 -21.35 -16.70 -1.36
CA SER A 313 -22.22 -17.18 -0.29
C SER A 313 -21.48 -18.32 0.40
N LEU A 314 -20.75 -18.00 1.45
CA LEU A 314 -20.34 -19.01 2.40
C LEU A 314 -21.63 -19.35 3.15
N GLU A 315 -22.12 -20.57 2.94
CA GLU A 315 -22.72 -21.27 4.08
C GLU A 315 -21.71 -21.07 5.23
N PRO A 316 -22.15 -20.60 6.42
CA PRO A 316 -21.30 -20.64 7.60
C PRO A 316 -20.63 -22.01 7.61
N LEU A 317 -19.32 -22.06 7.93
CA LEU A 317 -18.69 -23.35 8.22
C LEU A 317 -19.65 -24.07 9.16
N ARG A 318 -20.24 -25.19 8.70
CA ARG A 318 -21.06 -26.02 9.58
C ARG A 318 -20.20 -26.21 10.80
N GLU A 319 -20.74 -25.88 11.97
CA GLU A 319 -20.02 -26.03 13.24
C GLU A 319 -19.62 -27.51 13.37
N THR A 320 -18.47 -27.88 12.84
CA THR A 320 -17.92 -29.23 12.90
C THR A 320 -17.31 -29.36 14.26
N GLU A 321 -18.05 -29.91 15.23
CA GLU A 321 -17.56 -30.42 16.53
C GLU A 321 -16.65 -29.48 17.36
N GLU A 322 -16.42 -28.24 16.95
CA GLU A 322 -15.57 -27.26 17.64
C GLU A 322 -16.27 -26.70 18.88
N GLN A 323 -17.60 -26.79 18.96
CA GLN A 323 -18.31 -26.54 20.21
C GLN A 323 -18.01 -27.61 21.28
N ALA A 324 -17.67 -28.85 20.89
CA ALA A 324 -17.20 -29.86 21.84
C ALA A 324 -15.77 -29.58 22.33
N ILE A 325 -14.93 -28.96 21.49
CA ILE A 325 -13.57 -28.54 21.87
C ILE A 325 -13.58 -27.24 22.70
N ARG A 326 -14.59 -26.36 22.51
CA ARG A 326 -14.75 -25.12 23.29
C ARG A 326 -14.99 -25.34 24.79
N GLU A 327 -15.40 -26.52 25.22
CA GLU A 327 -15.49 -26.83 26.66
C GLU A 327 -14.15 -27.26 27.26
N ASN A 328 -13.14 -27.59 26.44
CA ASN A 328 -11.89 -28.21 26.92
C ASN A 328 -10.72 -27.23 27.06
N TRP A 329 -10.68 -26.11 26.32
CA TRP A 329 -9.58 -25.14 26.45
C TRP A 329 -9.59 -24.35 27.77
N ARG A 330 -10.73 -24.30 28.49
CA ARG A 330 -10.78 -23.70 29.84
C ARG A 330 -10.15 -24.57 30.93
N LYS A 331 -9.83 -25.84 30.66
CA LYS A 331 -9.25 -26.78 31.64
C LYS A 331 -7.72 -26.81 31.67
N VAL A 332 -7.04 -26.16 30.73
CA VAL A 332 -5.57 -26.04 30.72
C VAL A 332 -5.17 -24.71 31.37
N GLY A 333 -5.39 -24.58 32.68
CA GLY A 333 -5.06 -23.36 33.41
C GLY A 333 -5.05 -23.46 34.93
N SER A 334 -5.10 -24.67 35.50
CA SER A 334 -5.02 -24.87 36.95
C SER A 334 -4.10 -26.06 37.26
N HIS A 335 -2.79 -25.83 37.21
CA HIS A 335 -1.88 -26.58 38.05
C HIS A 335 -1.33 -25.65 39.11
N ASP A 336 -1.60 -26.04 40.35
CA ASP A 336 -1.16 -25.43 41.59
C ASP A 336 0.33 -25.08 41.53
N ILE A 337 0.65 -23.81 41.76
CA ILE A 337 1.95 -23.43 42.27
C ILE A 337 1.87 -23.62 43.79
N SER A 338 2.31 -24.78 44.26
CA SER A 338 2.65 -25.00 45.66
C SER A 338 4.01 -25.67 45.77
N ALA A 339 4.91 -24.95 46.45
CA ALA A 339 6.28 -25.26 46.87
C ALA A 339 7.37 -25.24 45.78
#